data_AF-A0A9E8QHL7-F1
#
_entry.id   AF-A0A9E8QHL7-F1
#
_cell.length_a   1.000
_cell.length_b   1.000
_cell.length_c   1.000
_cell.angle_alpha   90.00
_cell.angle_beta   90.00
_cell.angle_gamma   90.00
#
_symmetry.space_group_name_H-M   'P 1'
#
loop_
_entity.id
_entity.type
_entity.pdbx_description
1 polymer ?
#
loop_
_entity_poly.entity_id
_entity_poly.type
_entity_poly.pdbx_seq_one_letter_code
_entity_poly.pdbx_strand_id
1 'polypeptide(L)'
;MTNFDTLAHPREMTTGQFTDKAQSAPELSIRADGITKAQREQRHNALLEAGFIPAVSGSAEASGTTRKDVGTWWDSHFVRAEYHPDPTGYPQMPDDYTPAGTAGRSLSGARRTHRVRYAGPDVSIRMPSASSIKRYAAETGQTFDVPVTATFPGGDISGWVRVTKNGPGEWSAQGVNFPGGNDLQVAEAVGAVLEARRPSTALAEAGDLMQRRTERIAAAGAKIQETPHDSFVSGAGYDREQGVLAVKIGERTYGYKASLERVRAFGRSTSIGAAYNRLIKGTKVAPVEECSKCGRFNAAGARHRCPSRHTAPSAVPLPHQERAREAALAASR
;
A
#
# COMPACT_ATOMS: atom_id res chain seq x y z
N MET A 1 61.56 -35.00 19.32
CA MET A 1 61.55 -33.53 19.40
C MET A 1 62.03 -32.98 18.06
N THR A 2 61.21 -32.12 17.43
CA THR A 2 61.51 -31.14 16.34
C THR A 2 62.08 -31.66 15.00
N ASN A 3 61.64 -31.26 13.80
CA ASN A 3 60.61 -30.33 13.33
C ASN A 3 60.54 -30.37 11.77
N PHE A 4 59.38 -29.98 11.22
CA PHE A 4 59.08 -29.42 9.88
C PHE A 4 59.30 -30.25 8.60
N ASP A 5 58.20 -30.90 8.18
CA ASP A 5 57.97 -31.35 6.80
C ASP A 5 57.17 -30.27 6.04
N THR A 6 57.63 -29.88 4.86
CA THR A 6 57.04 -28.84 4.02
C THR A 6 56.62 -29.46 2.69
N LEU A 7 55.37 -29.89 2.53
CA LEU A 7 54.83 -30.27 1.21
C LEU A 7 53.36 -29.85 1.03
N ALA A 8 53.14 -29.27 -0.14
CA ALA A 8 51.94 -28.66 -0.70
C ALA A 8 50.62 -29.43 -0.49
N HIS A 9 49.56 -28.68 -0.18
CA HIS A 9 48.17 -29.14 -0.25
C HIS A 9 47.57 -28.89 -1.64
N PRO A 10 47.04 -29.91 -2.34
CA PRO A 10 46.16 -29.71 -3.48
C PRO A 10 44.74 -29.38 -2.98
N ARG A 11 44.26 -28.16 -3.25
CA ARG A 11 42.84 -27.81 -3.12
C ARG A 11 42.09 -28.41 -4.31
N GLU A 12 41.34 -29.48 -4.06
CA GLU A 12 40.33 -29.98 -4.97
C GLU A 12 39.26 -28.91 -5.23
N MET A 13 39.07 -28.63 -6.52
CA MET A 13 38.00 -27.81 -7.06
C MET A 13 36.67 -28.54 -6.95
N THR A 14 35.81 -28.14 -6.03
CA THR A 14 34.36 -28.38 -6.11
C THR A 14 33.71 -27.11 -6.66
N THR A 15 33.66 -27.01 -7.98
CA THR A 15 32.87 -25.99 -8.68
C THR A 15 31.39 -26.33 -8.52
N GLY A 16 30.71 -25.61 -7.63
CA GLY A 16 29.26 -25.70 -7.45
C GLY A 16 28.51 -25.33 -8.73
N GLN A 17 27.62 -26.24 -9.15
CA GLN A 17 26.56 -26.00 -10.13
C GLN A 17 25.60 -24.91 -9.60
N PHE A 18 25.91 -23.66 -9.91
CA PHE A 18 24.92 -22.58 -10.00
C PHE A 18 25.03 -21.95 -11.38
N THR A 19 24.86 -22.78 -12.41
CA THR A 19 24.57 -22.31 -13.78
C THR A 19 23.21 -21.62 -13.79
N ASP A 20 23.26 -20.30 -13.95
CA ASP A 20 22.31 -19.47 -14.69
C ASP A 20 20.82 -19.70 -14.40
N LYS A 21 20.36 -19.25 -13.22
CA LYS A 21 18.99 -18.72 -13.16
C LYS A 21 18.99 -17.37 -13.85
N ALA A 22 18.67 -17.37 -15.14
CA ALA A 22 18.22 -16.18 -15.83
C ALA A 22 17.08 -15.57 -15.01
N GLN A 23 17.36 -14.48 -14.31
CA GLN A 23 16.32 -13.66 -13.71
C GLN A 23 15.48 -13.14 -14.87
N SER A 24 14.21 -13.53 -14.91
CA SER A 24 13.25 -12.98 -15.85
C SER A 24 13.31 -11.46 -15.75
N ALA A 25 13.54 -10.77 -16.87
CA ALA A 25 13.48 -9.32 -16.91
C ALA A 25 12.11 -8.86 -16.36
N PRO A 26 12.04 -7.77 -15.58
CA PRO A 26 10.78 -7.30 -15.03
C PRO A 26 9.78 -7.00 -16.17
N GLU A 27 8.65 -7.71 -16.18
CA GLU A 27 7.54 -7.55 -17.14
C GLU A 27 6.74 -6.23 -16.93
N LEU A 28 7.37 -5.17 -16.41
CA LEU A 28 6.72 -3.86 -16.23
C LEU A 28 7.15 -2.92 -17.36
N SER A 29 6.49 -3.08 -18.51
CA SER A 29 6.55 -2.11 -19.60
C SER A 29 5.69 -0.89 -19.23
N ILE A 30 6.34 0.16 -18.73
CA ILE A 30 5.71 1.48 -18.60
C ILE A 30 5.75 2.12 -19.99
N ARG A 31 4.71 1.90 -20.80
CA ARG A 31 4.31 2.95 -21.76
C ARG A 31 3.40 3.93 -21.03
N ALA A 32 3.96 4.60 -20.04
CA ALA A 32 3.42 5.87 -19.63
C ALA A 32 3.96 6.84 -20.68
N ASP A 33 3.15 7.15 -21.67
CA ASP A 33 3.29 8.46 -22.30
C ASP A 33 3.05 9.46 -21.17
N GLY A 34 3.90 10.50 -21.06
CA GLY A 34 3.64 11.60 -20.14
C GLY A 34 2.26 12.17 -20.40
N ILE A 35 1.70 12.97 -19.48
CA ILE A 35 0.41 13.62 -19.77
C ILE A 35 0.57 14.35 -21.10
N THR A 36 -0.07 13.81 -22.15
CA THR A 36 0.07 14.34 -23.50
C THR A 36 -0.52 15.74 -23.51
N LYS A 37 -0.15 16.58 -24.49
CA LYS A 37 -0.75 17.91 -24.62
C LYS A 37 -2.29 17.84 -24.63
N ALA A 38 -2.85 16.83 -25.31
CA ALA A 38 -4.28 16.56 -25.34
C ALA A 38 -4.84 16.18 -23.96
N GLN A 39 -4.14 15.35 -23.18
CA GLN A 39 -4.57 15.03 -21.82
C GLN A 39 -4.48 16.23 -20.87
N ARG A 40 -3.50 17.13 -21.04
CA ARG A 40 -3.44 18.40 -20.28
C ARG A 40 -4.62 19.30 -20.62
N GLU A 41 -4.92 19.45 -21.90
CA GLU A 41 -6.03 20.27 -22.39
C GLU A 41 -7.38 19.72 -21.94
N GLN A 42 -7.61 18.41 -22.06
CA GLN A 42 -8.80 17.76 -21.52
C GLN A 42 -8.96 18.04 -20.02
N ARG A 43 -7.85 17.99 -19.29
CA ARG A 43 -7.85 18.23 -17.85
C ARG A 43 -8.05 19.70 -17.48
N HIS A 44 -7.51 20.62 -18.28
CA HIS A 44 -7.79 22.05 -18.17
C HIS A 44 -9.29 22.34 -18.32
N ASN A 45 -9.91 21.76 -19.35
CA ASN A 45 -11.35 21.90 -19.59
C ASN A 45 -12.18 21.31 -18.44
N ALA A 46 -11.81 20.13 -17.94
CA ALA A 46 -12.47 19.54 -16.76
C ALA A 46 -12.35 20.42 -15.50
N LEU A 47 -11.20 21.09 -15.30
CA LEU A 47 -11.00 22.03 -14.18
C LEU A 47 -11.93 23.25 -14.28
N LEU A 48 -12.24 23.70 -15.49
CA LEU A 48 -13.19 24.79 -15.76
C LEU A 48 -14.65 24.38 -15.53
N GLU A 49 -15.02 23.13 -15.82
CA GLU A 49 -16.41 22.63 -15.77
C GLU A 49 -17.01 22.50 -14.35
N ALA A 50 -16.34 22.99 -13.30
CA ALA A 50 -16.81 22.99 -11.91
C ALA A 50 -17.21 21.62 -11.30
N GLY A 51 -17.10 20.51 -12.04
CA GLY A 51 -17.53 19.17 -11.63
C GLY A 51 -16.48 18.37 -10.85
N PHE A 52 -16.81 17.09 -10.60
CA PHE A 52 -15.88 16.12 -10.02
C PHE A 52 -14.81 15.73 -11.05
N ILE A 53 -13.55 15.80 -10.62
CA ILE A 53 -12.37 15.51 -11.44
C ILE A 53 -11.59 14.40 -10.73
N PRO A 54 -11.55 13.18 -11.28
CA PRO A 54 -10.78 12.12 -10.66
C PRO A 54 -9.29 12.44 -10.70
N ALA A 55 -8.53 11.97 -9.71
CA ALA A 55 -7.07 11.99 -9.78
C ALA A 55 -6.59 11.16 -10.97
N VAL A 56 -5.48 11.57 -11.57
CA VAL A 56 -4.82 10.83 -12.65
C VAL A 56 -3.37 10.63 -12.33
N SER A 57 -2.81 9.53 -12.83
CA SER A 57 -1.37 9.28 -12.79
C SER A 57 -0.85 9.08 -14.21
N GLY A 58 0.47 9.08 -14.36
CA GLY A 58 1.15 8.99 -15.66
C GLY A 58 2.60 9.38 -15.51
N SER A 59 3.34 9.57 -16.61
CA SER A 59 4.79 9.78 -16.51
C SER A 59 5.13 11.06 -15.76
N ALA A 60 6.21 11.01 -15.00
CA ALA A 60 6.66 12.15 -14.23
C ALA A 60 7.23 13.25 -15.13
N GLU A 61 6.82 14.50 -14.89
CA GLU A 61 7.38 15.68 -15.59
C GLU A 61 8.67 16.17 -14.95
N ALA A 62 8.81 15.94 -13.65
CA ALA A 62 10.03 16.19 -12.90
C ALA A 62 10.54 14.86 -12.35
N SER A 63 11.83 14.56 -12.56
CA SER A 63 12.38 13.27 -12.14
C SER A 63 12.26 13.07 -10.62
N GLY A 64 11.85 11.86 -10.23
CA GLY A 64 11.83 11.43 -8.83
C GLY A 64 13.23 11.37 -8.20
N THR A 65 14.29 11.36 -9.01
CA THR A 65 15.66 11.17 -8.51
C THR A 65 16.31 12.46 -8.00
N THR A 66 15.97 13.61 -8.58
CA THR A 66 16.67 14.88 -8.30
C THR A 66 15.92 15.78 -7.32
N ARG A 67 16.63 16.76 -6.73
CA ARG A 67 16.00 17.82 -5.90
C ARG A 67 15.55 19.03 -6.71
N LYS A 68 15.90 19.08 -8.01
CA LYS A 68 15.56 20.19 -8.90
C LYS A 68 14.04 20.21 -9.17
N ASP A 69 13.58 21.28 -9.81
CA ASP A 69 12.22 21.41 -10.33
C ASP A 69 11.12 21.14 -9.28
N VAL A 70 11.35 21.63 -8.05
CA VAL A 70 10.36 21.59 -6.96
C VAL A 70 9.06 22.28 -7.38
N GLY A 71 9.19 23.38 -8.15
CA GLY A 71 8.14 24.08 -8.90
C GLY A 71 7.22 23.10 -9.61
N THR A 72 7.73 22.66 -10.76
CA THR A 72 7.14 21.69 -11.68
C THR A 72 6.61 20.44 -11.01
N TRP A 73 7.31 19.90 -10.01
CA TRP A 73 6.86 18.70 -9.32
C TRP A 73 5.52 18.91 -8.60
N TRP A 74 5.40 19.96 -7.79
CA TRP A 74 4.12 20.25 -7.11
C TRP A 74 3.05 20.65 -8.09
N ASP A 75 3.37 21.50 -9.06
CA ASP A 75 2.41 21.99 -10.05
C ASP A 75 1.84 20.80 -10.86
N SER A 76 2.69 19.85 -11.26
CA SER A 76 2.26 18.62 -11.95
C SER A 76 1.38 17.72 -11.07
N HIS A 77 1.60 17.71 -9.75
CA HIS A 77 0.78 16.96 -8.80
C HIS A 77 -0.57 17.63 -8.57
N PHE A 78 -0.62 18.96 -8.44
CA PHE A 78 -1.88 19.69 -8.38
C PHE A 78 -2.72 19.43 -9.63
N VAL A 79 -2.13 19.52 -10.82
CA VAL A 79 -2.83 19.13 -12.05
C VAL A 79 -3.40 17.73 -11.91
N ARG A 80 -2.65 16.75 -11.39
CA ARG A 80 -3.05 15.33 -11.25
C ARG A 80 -4.02 14.99 -10.12
N ALA A 81 -4.37 15.94 -9.26
CA ALA A 81 -5.12 15.65 -8.03
C ALA A 81 -6.61 15.39 -8.26
N GLU A 82 -7.29 14.78 -7.28
CA GLU A 82 -8.75 14.66 -7.27
C GLU A 82 -9.37 15.97 -6.81
N TYR A 83 -10.38 16.48 -7.53
CA TYR A 83 -11.13 17.66 -7.12
C TYR A 83 -12.62 17.37 -7.12
N HIS A 84 -13.29 17.82 -6.06
CA HIS A 84 -14.74 17.76 -5.93
C HIS A 84 -15.34 19.12 -6.35
N PRO A 85 -16.63 19.15 -6.75
CA PRO A 85 -17.32 20.41 -7.04
C PRO A 85 -17.34 21.32 -5.82
N ASP A 86 -17.60 20.73 -4.64
CA ASP A 86 -17.44 21.38 -3.34
C ASP A 86 -16.04 21.09 -2.78
N PRO A 87 -15.48 21.95 -1.90
CA PRO A 87 -14.18 21.74 -1.27
C PRO A 87 -14.20 20.62 -0.21
N THR A 88 -14.80 19.49 -0.51
CA THR A 88 -14.94 18.31 0.34
C THR A 88 -14.15 17.14 -0.26
N GLY A 89 -14.10 16.00 0.41
CA GLY A 89 -13.34 14.85 -0.06
C GLY A 89 -12.18 14.49 0.84
N TYR A 90 -11.16 13.84 0.27
CA TYR A 90 -9.94 13.53 1.00
C TYR A 90 -9.02 14.75 1.00
N PRO A 91 -8.60 15.26 2.17
CA PRO A 91 -7.59 16.30 2.25
C PRO A 91 -6.36 15.94 1.41
N GLN A 92 -5.79 16.93 0.74
CA GLN A 92 -4.53 16.76 0.03
C GLN A 92 -3.43 17.35 0.90
N MET A 93 -2.30 16.66 1.03
CA MET A 93 -1.17 17.24 1.76
C MET A 93 -0.69 18.52 1.04
N PRO A 94 -0.69 19.68 1.71
CA PRO A 94 -0.43 20.93 1.02
C PRO A 94 1.07 21.11 0.74
N ASP A 95 1.38 21.94 -0.25
CA ASP A 95 2.75 22.19 -0.67
C ASP A 95 3.53 23.08 0.28
N ASP A 96 2.93 23.53 1.38
CA ASP A 96 3.47 24.52 2.32
C ASP A 96 3.52 24.05 3.78
N TYR A 97 3.26 22.77 4.03
CA TYR A 97 3.26 22.15 5.35
C TYR A 97 4.65 22.20 6.02
N THR A 98 4.97 23.37 6.53
CA THR A 98 6.24 23.74 7.14
C THR A 98 5.97 24.41 8.50
N PRO A 99 6.46 23.84 9.62
CA PRO A 99 6.13 24.34 10.96
C PRO A 99 6.60 25.78 11.23
N ALA A 100 7.62 26.24 10.51
CA ALA A 100 8.25 27.54 10.73
C ALA A 100 7.56 28.69 9.97
N GLY A 101 6.63 28.40 9.04
CA GLY A 101 5.88 29.42 8.30
C GLY A 101 6.76 30.42 7.52
N THR A 102 8.02 30.08 7.24
CA THR A 102 8.97 30.99 6.58
C THR A 102 8.49 31.30 5.17
N ALA A 103 8.64 32.56 4.72
CA ALA A 103 8.27 32.97 3.36
C ALA A 103 8.93 32.10 2.28
N GLY A 104 8.23 31.88 1.16
CA GLY A 104 8.69 31.04 0.07
C GLY A 104 7.79 31.07 -1.16
N ARG A 105 7.74 29.94 -1.88
CA ARG A 105 7.11 29.80 -3.20
C ARG A 105 5.97 28.79 -3.22
N SER A 106 5.39 28.47 -2.07
CA SER A 106 4.19 27.63 -2.00
C SER A 106 2.93 28.38 -2.41
N LEU A 107 1.78 27.70 -2.49
CA LEU A 107 0.50 28.35 -2.81
C LEU A 107 0.08 29.42 -1.79
N SER A 108 0.51 29.29 -0.54
CA SER A 108 0.27 30.29 0.52
C SER A 108 1.33 31.38 0.60
N GLY A 109 2.38 31.33 -0.23
CA GLY A 109 3.55 32.21 -0.12
C GLY A 109 4.55 31.80 0.95
N ALA A 110 4.37 30.62 1.58
CA ALA A 110 5.33 30.04 2.52
C ALA A 110 6.35 29.13 1.83
N ARG A 111 7.28 28.58 2.61
CA ARG A 111 8.29 27.64 2.14
C ARG A 111 7.63 26.32 1.77
N ARG A 112 8.02 25.77 0.62
CA ARG A 112 7.47 24.50 0.17
C ARG A 112 7.85 23.35 1.10
N THR A 113 6.92 22.43 1.30
CA THR A 113 7.08 21.17 2.04
C THR A 113 8.29 20.42 1.51
N HIS A 114 9.19 20.04 2.42
CA HIS A 114 10.42 19.35 2.06
C HIS A 114 10.12 17.95 1.49
N ARG A 115 10.74 17.65 0.35
CA ARG A 115 10.57 16.39 -0.40
C ARG A 115 11.82 15.53 -0.26
N VAL A 116 11.65 14.24 0.04
CA VAL A 116 12.76 13.29 0.21
C VAL A 116 12.64 12.18 -0.83
N ARG A 117 13.79 11.72 -1.34
CA ARG A 117 13.88 10.48 -2.09
C ARG A 117 14.19 9.35 -1.12
N TYR A 118 13.40 8.30 -1.22
CA TYR A 118 13.62 7.00 -0.59
C TYR A 118 13.97 6.02 -1.69
N ALA A 119 15.10 5.32 -1.56
CA ALA A 119 15.60 4.44 -2.61
C ALA A 119 15.65 3.00 -2.11
N GLY A 120 15.16 2.09 -2.94
CA GLY A 120 15.31 0.64 -2.80
C GLY A 120 15.84 0.02 -4.10
N PRO A 121 16.04 -1.31 -4.12
CA PRO A 121 16.56 -2.02 -5.28
C PRO A 121 15.64 -1.92 -6.51
N ASP A 122 14.34 -2.14 -6.32
CA ASP A 122 13.37 -2.23 -7.44
C ASP A 122 12.58 -0.95 -7.68
N VAL A 123 12.46 -0.10 -6.66
CA VAL A 123 11.73 1.16 -6.73
C VAL A 123 12.39 2.24 -5.88
N SER A 124 12.43 3.45 -6.41
CA SER A 124 12.69 4.66 -5.65
C SER A 124 11.44 5.53 -5.64
N ILE A 125 11.08 6.11 -4.50
CA ILE A 125 9.97 7.07 -4.43
C ILE A 125 10.45 8.43 -3.94
N ARG A 126 9.87 9.50 -4.48
CA ARG A 126 9.99 10.86 -3.99
C ARG A 126 8.63 11.37 -3.57
N MET A 127 8.54 11.80 -2.32
CA MET A 127 7.33 12.31 -1.69
C MET A 127 7.69 13.36 -0.62
N PRO A 128 6.71 14.09 -0.06
CA PRO A 128 6.94 14.87 1.15
C PRO A 128 7.61 14.02 2.23
N SER A 129 8.45 14.64 3.07
CA SER A 129 9.20 13.86 4.04
C SER A 129 8.27 13.02 4.93
N ALA A 130 8.65 11.78 5.24
CA ALA A 130 7.88 10.90 6.12
C ALA A 130 7.54 11.58 7.46
N SER A 131 8.45 12.42 7.98
CA SER A 131 8.21 13.22 9.18
C SER A 131 7.10 14.25 8.99
N SER A 132 7.05 14.94 7.85
CA SER A 132 5.98 15.88 7.49
C SER A 132 4.65 15.15 7.36
N ILE A 133 4.62 14.00 6.66
CA ILE A 133 3.40 13.18 6.50
C ILE A 133 2.89 12.70 7.86
N LYS A 134 3.77 12.16 8.71
CA LYS A 134 3.43 11.67 10.05
C LYS A 134 2.86 12.78 10.96
N ARG A 135 3.38 14.00 10.84
CA ARG A 135 2.90 15.16 11.60
C ARG A 135 1.56 15.65 11.07
N TYR A 136 1.41 15.76 9.75
CA TYR A 136 0.14 16.14 9.12
C TYR A 136 -0.99 15.17 9.49
N ALA A 137 -0.69 13.86 9.52
CA ALA A 137 -1.63 12.84 9.97
C ALA A 137 -2.03 12.97 11.45
N ALA A 138 -1.11 13.46 12.30
CA ALA A 138 -1.40 13.65 13.72
C ALA A 138 -2.31 14.87 13.98
N GLU A 139 -2.26 15.87 13.10
CA GLU A 139 -3.10 17.08 13.19
C GLU A 139 -4.47 16.87 12.56
N THR A 140 -4.54 16.21 11.40
CA THR A 140 -5.81 15.98 10.71
C THR A 140 -6.60 14.80 11.27
N GLY A 141 -5.92 13.77 11.77
CA GLY A 141 -6.55 12.54 12.29
C GLY A 141 -7.34 11.75 11.23
N GLN A 142 -7.21 12.10 9.95
CA GLN A 142 -8.04 11.59 8.85
C GLN A 142 -7.20 10.88 7.79
N THR A 143 -7.90 10.26 6.84
CA THR A 143 -7.31 9.79 5.58
C THR A 143 -7.07 10.98 4.67
N PHE A 144 -5.89 11.04 4.03
CA PHE A 144 -5.51 12.13 3.13
C PHE A 144 -4.63 11.62 1.99
N ASP A 145 -4.51 12.42 0.94
CA ASP A 145 -3.74 12.07 -0.25
C ASP A 145 -2.36 12.74 -0.21
N VAL A 146 -1.32 11.98 -0.56
CA VAL A 146 0.08 12.40 -0.58
C VAL A 146 0.61 12.33 -2.02
N PRO A 147 1.28 13.37 -2.52
CA PRO A 147 1.86 13.34 -3.85
C PRO A 147 3.14 12.51 -3.88
N VAL A 148 3.25 11.61 -4.86
CA VAL A 148 4.35 10.65 -4.98
C VAL A 148 4.81 10.53 -6.43
N THR A 149 6.12 10.61 -6.63
CA THR A 149 6.76 10.17 -7.88
C THR A 149 7.53 8.89 -7.60
N ALA A 150 7.20 7.81 -8.29
CA ALA A 150 7.89 6.53 -8.22
C ALA A 150 8.76 6.34 -9.48
N THR A 151 9.99 5.91 -9.28
CA THR A 151 10.98 5.60 -10.30
C THR A 151 11.20 4.09 -10.31
N PHE A 152 10.93 3.48 -11.46
CA PHE A 152 11.14 2.07 -11.75
C PHE A 152 12.15 1.91 -12.90
N PRO A 153 12.71 0.71 -13.14
CA PRO A 153 13.55 0.45 -14.31
C PRO A 153 12.87 0.81 -15.64
N GLY A 154 11.55 0.70 -15.73
CA GLY A 154 10.76 1.03 -16.91
C GLY A 154 10.41 2.52 -17.06
N GLY A 155 10.67 3.37 -16.07
CA GLY A 155 10.35 4.81 -16.12
C GLY A 155 9.82 5.40 -14.81
N ASP A 156 9.63 6.72 -14.82
CA ASP A 156 9.09 7.49 -13.69
C ASP A 156 7.57 7.69 -13.84
N ILE A 157 6.80 7.38 -12.79
CA ILE A 157 5.35 7.62 -12.71
C ILE A 157 5.07 8.59 -11.57
N SER A 158 4.22 9.60 -11.81
CA SER A 158 3.73 10.54 -10.80
C SER A 158 2.22 10.40 -10.61
N GLY A 159 1.79 10.41 -9.35
CA GLY A 159 0.38 10.44 -8.95
C GLY A 159 0.22 10.64 -7.43
N TRP A 160 -0.99 10.37 -6.94
CA TRP A 160 -1.34 10.56 -5.53
C TRP A 160 -1.52 9.22 -4.83
N VAL A 161 -1.07 9.12 -3.58
CA VAL A 161 -1.24 7.95 -2.73
C VAL A 161 -2.08 8.32 -1.53
N ARG A 162 -3.22 7.65 -1.38
CA ARG A 162 -4.11 7.80 -0.24
C ARG A 162 -3.54 7.08 0.97
N VAL A 163 -3.38 7.79 2.08
CA VAL A 163 -2.78 7.26 3.30
C VAL A 163 -3.67 7.47 4.51
N THR A 164 -3.63 6.49 5.43
CA THR A 164 -4.31 6.55 6.73
C THR A 164 -3.39 5.99 7.81
N LYS A 165 -3.31 6.67 8.95
CA LYS A 165 -2.62 6.15 10.12
C LYS A 165 -3.62 5.36 10.98
N ASN A 166 -3.47 4.05 11.06
CA ASN A 166 -4.39 3.18 11.81
C ASN A 166 -3.95 2.92 13.25
N GLY A 167 -2.69 3.25 13.56
CA GLY A 167 -2.10 3.02 14.87
C GLY A 167 -0.61 3.37 14.91
N PRO A 168 0.06 3.12 16.05
CA PRO A 168 1.51 3.28 16.16
C PRO A 168 2.24 2.37 15.16
N GLY A 169 2.89 2.96 14.16
CA GLY A 169 3.63 2.21 13.14
C GLY A 169 2.76 1.43 12.17
N GLU A 170 1.46 1.68 12.12
CA GLU A 170 0.52 1.01 11.21
C GLU A 170 -0.07 2.01 10.23
N TRP A 171 0.24 1.83 8.95
CA TRP A 171 -0.24 2.69 7.87
C TRP A 171 -1.06 1.91 6.84
N SER A 172 -2.09 2.56 6.31
CA SER A 172 -2.74 2.22 5.06
C SER A 172 -2.12 3.08 3.97
N ALA A 173 -1.82 2.49 2.82
CA ALA A 173 -1.45 3.21 1.62
C ALA A 173 -2.17 2.58 0.43
N GLN A 174 -2.68 3.40 -0.48
CA GLN A 174 -3.34 2.98 -1.71
C GLN A 174 -3.00 3.98 -2.83
N GLY A 175 -2.48 3.50 -3.95
CA GLY A 175 -2.29 4.35 -5.13
C GLY A 175 -3.65 4.79 -5.69
N VAL A 176 -3.83 6.08 -5.93
CA VAL A 176 -5.05 6.64 -6.51
C VAL A 176 -4.90 6.68 -8.03
N ASN A 177 -5.67 5.84 -8.72
CA ASN A 177 -5.73 5.75 -10.19
C ASN A 177 -4.35 5.56 -10.88
N PHE A 178 -3.50 4.68 -10.32
CA PHE A 178 -2.25 4.23 -10.95
C PHE A 178 -2.50 3.14 -12.01
N PRO A 179 -1.93 3.22 -13.22
CA PRO A 179 -2.13 2.22 -14.27
C PRO A 179 -1.30 0.95 -14.02
N GLY A 180 -1.79 -0.17 -14.55
CA GLY A 180 -0.98 -1.37 -14.81
C GLY A 180 -0.44 -2.11 -13.58
N GLY A 181 -1.11 -2.04 -12.43
CA GLY A 181 -0.68 -2.75 -11.20
C GLY A 181 0.46 -2.07 -10.43
N ASN A 182 0.98 -0.94 -10.93
CA ASN A 182 1.98 -0.12 -10.23
C ASN A 182 1.42 0.49 -8.93
N ASP A 183 0.10 0.61 -8.82
CA ASP A 183 -0.60 1.09 -7.63
C ASP A 183 -0.19 0.31 -6.37
N LEU A 184 -0.04 -1.01 -6.49
CA LEU A 184 0.30 -1.89 -5.39
C LEU A 184 1.74 -1.70 -4.95
N GLN A 185 2.69 -1.65 -5.89
CA GLN A 185 4.10 -1.49 -5.56
C GLN A 185 4.40 -0.10 -4.99
N VAL A 186 3.80 0.95 -5.54
CA VAL A 186 3.91 2.32 -5.00
C VAL A 186 3.28 2.40 -3.61
N ALA A 187 2.09 1.81 -3.41
CA ALA A 187 1.43 1.80 -2.12
C ALA A 187 2.27 1.10 -1.05
N GLU A 188 2.82 -0.08 -1.35
CA GLU A 188 3.68 -0.82 -0.40
C GLU A 188 5.01 -0.10 -0.14
N ALA A 189 5.59 0.57 -1.13
CA ALA A 189 6.77 1.41 -0.94
C ALA A 189 6.49 2.57 0.03
N VAL A 190 5.38 3.30 -0.18
CA VAL A 190 4.96 4.38 0.71
C VAL A 190 4.68 3.84 2.12
N GLY A 191 3.94 2.74 2.23
CA GLY A 191 3.67 2.06 3.49
C GLY A 191 4.95 1.69 4.23
N ALA A 192 5.91 1.05 3.56
CA ALA A 192 7.21 0.67 4.14
C ALA A 192 7.96 1.89 4.70
N VAL A 193 8.01 3.00 3.97
CA VAL A 193 8.68 4.23 4.43
C VAL A 193 7.98 4.85 5.64
N LEU A 194 6.64 4.87 5.66
CA LEU A 194 5.87 5.42 6.76
C LEU A 194 5.91 4.54 8.02
N GLU A 195 6.01 3.22 7.86
CA GLU A 195 6.10 2.27 8.98
C GLU A 195 7.51 2.17 9.57
N ALA A 196 8.54 2.45 8.76
CA ALA A 196 9.91 2.33 9.20
C ALA A 196 10.28 3.33 10.31
N ARG A 197 11.10 2.83 11.25
CA ARG A 197 11.80 3.67 12.24
C ARG A 197 12.86 4.56 11.59
N ARG A 198 13.51 4.06 10.53
CA ARG A 198 14.52 4.78 9.73
C ARG A 198 14.02 4.93 8.29
N PRO A 199 13.23 5.98 7.98
CA PRO A 199 12.61 6.13 6.66
C PRO A 199 13.61 6.13 5.50
N SER A 200 14.81 6.68 5.69
CA SER A 200 15.82 6.82 4.63
C SER A 200 16.34 5.49 4.06
N THR A 201 16.38 4.43 4.88
CA THR A 201 16.83 3.09 4.48
C THR A 201 15.67 2.10 4.32
N ALA A 202 14.44 2.54 4.55
CA ALA A 202 13.27 1.68 4.62
C ALA A 202 13.05 0.81 3.38
N LEU A 203 13.24 1.38 2.17
CA LEU A 203 13.05 0.62 0.94
C LEU A 203 14.21 -0.34 0.64
N ALA A 204 15.43 0.00 1.05
CA ALA A 204 16.56 -0.91 0.96
C ALA A 204 16.40 -2.10 1.93
N GLU A 205 15.86 -1.84 3.13
CA GLU A 205 15.60 -2.86 4.15
C GLU A 205 14.33 -3.67 3.89
N ALA A 206 13.34 -3.12 3.17
CA ALA A 206 12.08 -3.79 2.90
C ALA A 206 12.20 -5.01 1.98
N GLY A 207 13.24 -5.07 1.14
CA GLY A 207 13.43 -6.14 0.16
C GLY A 207 12.30 -6.17 -0.88
N ASP A 208 11.76 -7.36 -1.14
CA ASP A 208 10.65 -7.55 -2.10
C ASP A 208 9.32 -7.03 -1.53
N LEU A 209 8.83 -5.93 -2.11
CA LEU A 209 7.58 -5.28 -1.72
C LEU A 209 6.35 -6.16 -1.96
N MET A 210 6.37 -7.03 -2.97
CA MET A 210 5.25 -7.91 -3.29
C MET A 210 5.19 -9.11 -2.34
N GLN A 211 6.35 -9.63 -1.94
CA GLN A 211 6.41 -10.59 -0.85
C GLN A 211 5.88 -9.97 0.45
N ARG A 212 6.35 -8.77 0.79
CA ARG A 212 5.91 -8.05 2.00
C ARG A 212 4.40 -7.79 2.01
N ARG A 213 3.81 -7.47 0.84
CA ARG A 213 2.36 -7.37 0.67
C ARG A 213 1.65 -8.69 0.95
N THR A 214 2.19 -9.79 0.43
CA THR A 214 1.63 -11.13 0.62
C THR A 214 1.63 -11.49 2.10
N GLU A 215 2.74 -11.27 2.80
CA GLU A 215 2.86 -11.45 4.26
C GLU A 215 1.88 -10.54 5.04
N ARG A 216 1.65 -9.31 4.57
CA ARG A 216 0.67 -8.40 5.19
C ARG A 216 -0.77 -8.90 5.01
N ILE A 217 -1.12 -9.40 3.83
CA ILE A 217 -2.46 -9.96 3.55
C ILE A 217 -2.67 -11.25 4.36
N ALA A 218 -1.64 -12.07 4.46
CA ALA A 218 -1.60 -13.26 5.31
C ALA A 218 -1.87 -12.92 6.78
N ALA A 219 -1.10 -11.97 7.34
CA ALA A 219 -1.25 -11.52 8.73
C ALA A 219 -2.63 -10.94 9.05
N ALA A 220 -3.37 -10.48 8.03
CA ALA A 220 -4.73 -9.99 8.21
C ALA A 220 -5.73 -11.09 8.56
N GLY A 221 -5.42 -12.35 8.28
CA GLY A 221 -6.26 -13.48 8.60
C GLY A 221 -7.49 -13.63 7.72
N ALA A 222 -8.30 -14.63 8.04
CA ALA A 222 -9.47 -14.99 7.26
C ALA A 222 -10.75 -14.38 7.83
N LYS A 223 -11.69 -14.05 6.95
CA LYS A 223 -13.04 -13.63 7.36
C LYS A 223 -13.90 -14.86 7.60
N ILE A 224 -14.70 -14.84 8.66
CA ILE A 224 -15.81 -15.76 8.85
C ILE A 224 -16.98 -15.23 8.02
N GLN A 225 -17.49 -16.04 7.11
CA GLN A 225 -18.70 -15.75 6.36
C GLN A 225 -19.89 -16.38 7.08
N GLU A 226 -20.96 -15.62 7.26
CA GLU A 226 -22.20 -16.15 7.81
C GLU A 226 -22.83 -17.13 6.85
N THR A 227 -23.40 -18.20 7.39
CA THR A 227 -24.08 -19.21 6.57
C THR A 227 -25.53 -18.80 6.34
N PRO A 228 -26.05 -18.90 5.10
CA PRO A 228 -27.37 -18.37 4.75
C PRO A 228 -28.57 -19.20 5.26
N HIS A 229 -28.34 -20.29 5.99
CA HIS A 229 -29.37 -21.25 6.38
C HIS A 229 -29.45 -21.43 7.90
N ASP A 230 -30.65 -21.78 8.38
CA ASP A 230 -30.93 -22.09 9.77
C ASP A 230 -30.18 -23.38 10.16
N SER A 231 -29.01 -23.22 10.75
CA SER A 231 -28.10 -24.28 11.14
C SER A 231 -27.43 -23.92 12.45
N PHE A 232 -27.09 -24.93 13.26
CA PHE A 232 -26.32 -24.68 14.49
C PHE A 232 -24.92 -24.12 14.20
N VAL A 233 -24.41 -24.29 12.98
CA VAL A 233 -23.23 -23.59 12.46
C VAL A 233 -23.72 -22.28 11.86
N SER A 234 -23.37 -21.15 12.49
CA SER A 234 -23.80 -19.81 12.04
C SER A 234 -22.81 -19.13 11.10
N GLY A 235 -21.59 -19.65 10.98
CA GLY A 235 -20.60 -19.11 10.07
C GLY A 235 -19.36 -19.99 9.93
N ALA A 236 -18.61 -19.79 8.86
CA ALA A 236 -17.33 -20.45 8.66
C ALA A 236 -16.35 -19.58 7.87
N GLY A 237 -15.07 -19.75 8.14
CA GLY A 237 -14.00 -19.10 7.39
C GLY A 237 -12.75 -19.97 7.36
N TYR A 238 -11.94 -19.83 6.31
CA TYR A 238 -10.76 -20.67 6.14
C TYR A 238 -9.50 -19.84 5.92
N ASP A 239 -8.53 -20.07 6.79
CA ASP A 239 -7.16 -19.61 6.63
C ASP A 239 -6.39 -20.67 5.83
N ARG A 240 -6.14 -20.35 4.55
CA ARG A 240 -5.45 -21.23 3.61
C ARG A 240 -3.98 -21.43 3.96
N GLU A 241 -3.34 -20.42 4.53
CA GLU A 241 -1.91 -20.46 4.83
C GLU A 241 -1.64 -21.37 6.03
N GLN A 242 -2.48 -21.27 7.06
CA GLN A 242 -2.36 -22.09 8.26
C GLN A 242 -3.12 -23.43 8.16
N GLY A 243 -3.93 -23.62 7.11
CA GLY A 243 -4.77 -24.81 6.91
C GLY A 243 -5.81 -24.96 8.02
N VAL A 244 -6.37 -23.85 8.51
CA VAL A 244 -7.31 -23.81 9.64
C VAL A 244 -8.67 -23.33 9.17
N LEU A 245 -9.70 -24.15 9.40
CA LEU A 245 -11.09 -23.78 9.26
C LEU A 245 -11.61 -23.30 10.62
N ALA A 246 -12.06 -22.06 10.70
CA ALA A 246 -12.88 -21.59 11.82
C ALA A 246 -14.36 -21.82 11.51
N VAL A 247 -15.09 -22.32 12.49
CA VAL A 247 -16.52 -22.57 12.45
C VAL A 247 -17.15 -21.87 13.65
N LYS A 248 -18.15 -21.02 13.40
CA LYS A 248 -18.93 -20.35 14.43
C LYS A 248 -20.14 -21.20 14.79
N ILE A 249 -20.28 -21.54 16.07
CA ILE A 249 -21.40 -22.31 16.62
C ILE A 249 -21.95 -21.53 17.81
N GLY A 250 -23.17 -21.01 17.67
CA GLY A 250 -23.70 -20.00 18.58
C GLY A 250 -22.81 -18.75 18.57
N GLU A 251 -22.34 -18.34 19.75
CA GLU A 251 -21.44 -17.18 19.91
C GLU A 251 -19.94 -17.54 19.90
N ARG A 252 -19.60 -18.84 19.85
CA ARG A 252 -18.21 -19.30 19.96
C ARG A 252 -17.61 -19.68 18.61
N THR A 253 -16.34 -19.34 18.44
CA THR A 253 -15.54 -19.68 17.26
C THR A 253 -14.62 -20.85 17.58
N TYR A 254 -14.73 -21.94 16.82
CA TYR A 254 -13.92 -23.16 16.97
C TYR A 254 -13.04 -23.37 15.75
N GLY A 255 -11.78 -23.74 15.96
CA GLY A 255 -10.83 -24.00 14.89
C GLY A 255 -10.55 -25.49 14.67
N TYR A 256 -10.42 -25.87 13.39
CA TYR A 256 -10.14 -27.24 12.96
C TYR A 256 -9.07 -27.25 11.88
N LYS A 257 -8.13 -28.20 11.94
CA LYS A 257 -7.21 -28.44 10.82
C LYS A 257 -7.98 -29.11 9.69
N ALA A 258 -8.01 -28.46 8.53
CA ALA A 258 -8.73 -28.96 7.36
C ALA A 258 -7.97 -28.67 6.06
N SER A 259 -8.00 -29.64 5.14
CA SER A 259 -7.50 -29.44 3.79
C SER A 259 -8.45 -28.53 2.99
N LEU A 260 -7.91 -27.79 2.02
CA LEU A 260 -8.70 -26.93 1.15
C LEU A 260 -9.83 -27.70 0.43
N GLU A 261 -9.58 -28.96 0.08
CA GLU A 261 -10.58 -29.83 -0.54
C GLU A 261 -11.78 -30.08 0.39
N ARG A 262 -11.52 -30.44 1.66
CA ARG A 262 -12.58 -30.64 2.66
C ARG A 262 -13.37 -29.37 2.92
N VAL A 263 -12.69 -28.22 2.98
CA VAL A 263 -13.33 -26.92 3.16
C VAL A 263 -14.21 -26.56 1.97
N ARG A 264 -13.75 -26.81 0.74
CA ARG A 264 -14.57 -26.61 -0.47
C ARG A 264 -15.80 -27.53 -0.48
N ALA A 265 -15.63 -28.80 -0.11
CA ALA A 265 -16.74 -29.74 0.00
C ALA A 265 -17.75 -29.33 1.09
N PHE A 266 -17.25 -28.82 2.22
CA PHE A 266 -18.07 -28.26 3.30
C PHE A 266 -18.87 -27.04 2.85
N GLY A 267 -18.21 -26.04 2.25
CA GLY A 267 -18.85 -24.80 1.82
C GLY A 267 -19.81 -24.93 0.63
N ARG A 268 -19.70 -26.00 -0.17
CA ARG A 268 -20.64 -26.31 -1.27
C ARG A 268 -21.84 -27.15 -0.82
N SER A 269 -21.89 -27.59 0.44
CA SER A 269 -22.97 -28.43 0.91
C SER A 269 -24.24 -27.61 1.14
N THR A 270 -25.37 -28.16 0.69
CA THR A 270 -26.70 -27.61 0.96
C THR A 270 -27.11 -27.76 2.43
N SER A 271 -26.47 -28.67 3.18
CA SER A 271 -26.70 -28.88 4.62
C SER A 271 -25.38 -28.74 5.38
N ILE A 272 -25.10 -27.50 5.81
CA ILE A 272 -23.85 -27.16 6.51
C ILE A 272 -23.67 -27.98 7.79
N GLY A 273 -24.71 -28.15 8.60
CA GLY A 273 -24.64 -28.94 9.84
C GLY A 273 -24.31 -30.43 9.60
N ALA A 274 -24.90 -31.04 8.57
CA ALA A 274 -24.59 -32.43 8.21
C ALA A 274 -23.16 -32.55 7.64
N ALA A 275 -22.74 -31.59 6.81
CA ALA A 275 -21.39 -31.52 6.28
C ALA A 275 -20.34 -31.34 7.39
N TYR A 276 -20.64 -30.52 8.40
CA TYR A 276 -19.79 -30.35 9.58
C TYR A 276 -19.59 -31.69 10.29
N ASN A 277 -20.67 -32.39 10.62
CA ASN A 277 -20.61 -33.67 11.33
C ASN A 277 -19.85 -34.75 10.55
N ARG A 278 -19.95 -34.73 9.21
CA ARG A 278 -19.30 -35.72 8.34
C ARG A 278 -17.84 -35.41 8.02
N LEU A 279 -17.50 -34.14 7.78
CA LEU A 279 -16.21 -33.74 7.19
C LEU A 279 -15.26 -33.08 8.18
N ILE A 280 -15.79 -32.42 9.21
CA ILE A 280 -15.01 -31.53 10.09
C ILE A 280 -14.98 -32.06 11.53
N LYS A 281 -16.11 -32.54 12.04
CA LYS A 281 -16.20 -33.10 13.40
C LYS A 281 -15.24 -34.28 13.56
N GLY A 282 -14.50 -34.30 14.67
CA GLY A 282 -13.49 -35.34 14.96
C GLY A 282 -12.12 -35.09 14.31
N THR A 283 -11.95 -34.04 13.50
CA THR A 283 -10.62 -33.62 13.04
C THR A 283 -9.82 -32.93 14.16
N LYS A 284 -8.51 -32.82 13.97
CA LYS A 284 -7.60 -32.19 14.95
C LYS A 284 -8.01 -30.74 15.18
N VAL A 285 -8.36 -30.42 16.43
CA VAL A 285 -8.69 -29.06 16.87
C VAL A 285 -7.45 -28.17 16.73
N ALA A 286 -7.66 -26.96 16.23
CA ALA A 286 -6.66 -25.91 16.15
C ALA A 286 -7.12 -24.72 16.98
N PRO A 287 -6.29 -24.17 17.87
CA PRO A 287 -6.65 -22.96 18.58
C PRO A 287 -6.73 -21.79 17.57
N VAL A 288 -7.75 -20.97 17.70
CA VAL A 288 -8.01 -19.79 16.85
C VAL A 288 -8.32 -18.59 17.71
N GLU A 289 -7.95 -17.42 17.23
CA GLU A 289 -8.24 -16.13 17.86
C GLU A 289 -8.97 -15.25 16.87
N GLU A 290 -10.03 -14.59 17.33
CA GLU A 290 -10.79 -13.61 16.55
C GLU A 290 -10.39 -12.20 16.96
N CYS A 291 -10.04 -11.37 15.98
CA CYS A 291 -9.69 -9.99 16.23
C CYS A 291 -10.94 -9.15 16.48
N SER A 292 -11.06 -8.59 17.69
CA SER A 292 -12.18 -7.70 18.06
C SER A 292 -12.33 -6.45 17.19
N LYS A 293 -11.24 -5.97 16.56
CA LYS A 293 -11.27 -4.76 15.72
C LYS A 293 -11.79 -5.02 14.30
N CYS A 294 -11.40 -6.13 13.68
CA CYS A 294 -11.70 -6.38 12.27
C CYS A 294 -12.58 -7.60 12.00
N GLY A 295 -12.90 -8.40 13.03
CA GLY A 295 -13.73 -9.61 12.93
C GLY A 295 -13.10 -10.73 12.12
N ARG A 296 -11.80 -10.64 11.81
CA ARG A 296 -11.06 -11.72 11.15
C ARG A 296 -10.45 -12.62 12.20
N PHE A 297 -10.31 -13.89 11.87
CA PHE A 297 -9.66 -14.87 12.72
C PHE A 297 -8.30 -15.28 12.15
N ASN A 298 -7.45 -15.76 13.06
CA ASN A 298 -6.16 -16.37 12.78
C ASN A 298 -5.98 -17.63 13.64
N ALA A 299 -5.02 -18.48 13.28
CA ALA A 299 -4.51 -19.47 14.22
C ALA A 299 -3.95 -18.77 15.48
N ALA A 300 -4.21 -19.31 16.66
CA ALA A 300 -3.77 -18.71 17.91
C ALA A 300 -2.24 -18.55 17.95
N GLY A 301 -1.76 -17.42 18.45
CA GLY A 301 -0.34 -17.06 18.45
C GLY A 301 0.23 -16.58 17.11
N ALA A 302 -0.53 -16.62 16.01
CA ALA A 302 -0.12 -15.98 14.76
C ALA A 302 -0.17 -14.45 14.89
N ARG A 303 0.83 -13.75 14.36
CA ARG A 303 0.86 -12.28 14.39
C ARG A 303 -0.26 -11.72 13.53
N HIS A 304 -1.30 -11.22 14.18
CA HIS A 304 -2.40 -10.54 13.49
C HIS A 304 -2.03 -9.09 13.15
N ARG A 305 -2.39 -8.65 11.94
CA ARG A 305 -2.38 -7.24 11.55
C ARG A 305 -3.70 -6.90 10.86
N CYS A 306 -4.52 -6.05 11.47
CA CYS A 306 -5.80 -5.67 10.88
C CYS A 306 -5.61 -5.15 9.44
N PRO A 307 -6.49 -5.54 8.49
CA PRO A 307 -6.47 -4.94 7.17
C PRO A 307 -6.58 -3.42 7.30
N SER A 308 -5.63 -2.73 6.69
CA SER A 308 -5.63 -1.30 6.44
C SER A 308 -7.01 -0.84 5.93
N ARG A 309 -7.64 0.13 6.60
CA ARG A 309 -8.87 0.78 6.16
C ARG A 309 -8.62 2.27 5.95
N HIS A 310 -9.24 2.82 4.93
CA HIS A 310 -9.37 4.26 4.77
C HIS A 310 -10.66 4.71 5.46
N THR A 311 -10.63 5.88 6.10
CA THR A 311 -11.82 6.55 6.62
C THR A 311 -12.61 7.17 5.47
N ALA A 312 -13.88 7.45 5.69
CA ALA A 312 -14.68 8.20 4.72
C ALA A 312 -14.04 9.58 4.41
N PRO A 313 -14.30 10.15 3.21
CA PRO A 313 -13.89 11.51 2.89
C PRO A 313 -14.48 12.53 3.88
N SER A 314 -13.79 13.64 4.06
CA SER A 314 -14.29 14.77 4.85
C SER A 314 -15.50 15.40 4.16
N ALA A 315 -16.58 15.61 4.91
CA ALA A 315 -17.71 16.44 4.48
C ALA A 315 -17.52 17.93 4.82
N VAL A 316 -16.46 18.27 5.57
CA VAL A 316 -16.14 19.66 5.94
C VAL A 316 -15.33 20.30 4.82
N PRO A 317 -15.63 21.56 4.44
CA PRO A 317 -14.85 22.35 3.50
C PRO A 317 -13.35 22.41 3.84
N LEU A 318 -12.51 22.30 2.82
CA LEU A 318 -11.05 22.24 2.88
C LEU A 318 -10.46 23.41 2.08
N PRO A 319 -10.26 24.61 2.68
CA PRO A 319 -9.85 25.82 1.95
C PRO A 319 -8.53 25.72 1.19
N HIS A 320 -7.65 24.78 1.55
CA HIS A 320 -6.41 24.55 0.81
C HIS A 320 -6.65 23.83 -0.53
N GLN A 321 -7.74 23.09 -0.69
CA GLN A 321 -8.08 22.43 -1.95
C GLN A 321 -8.54 23.42 -3.02
N GLU A 322 -9.23 24.50 -2.64
CA GLU A 322 -9.62 25.56 -3.58
C GLU A 322 -8.37 26.21 -4.20
N ARG A 323 -7.40 26.60 -3.35
CA ARG A 323 -6.11 27.12 -3.82
C ARG A 323 -5.36 26.11 -4.68
N ALA A 324 -5.39 24.83 -4.32
CA ALA A 324 -4.79 23.77 -5.13
C ALA A 324 -5.47 23.63 -6.49
N ARG A 325 -6.79 23.77 -6.56
CA ARG A 325 -7.57 23.73 -7.81
C ARG A 325 -7.24 24.91 -8.71
N GLU A 326 -7.16 26.12 -8.15
CA GLU A 326 -6.73 27.32 -8.89
C GLU A 326 -5.31 27.17 -9.43
N ALA A 327 -4.40 26.63 -8.63
CA ALA A 327 -3.04 26.32 -9.07
C ALA A 327 -3.00 25.26 -10.18
N ALA A 328 -3.81 24.22 -10.08
CA ALA A 328 -3.97 23.21 -11.12
C ALA A 328 -4.50 23.81 -12.43
N LEU A 329 -5.45 24.75 -12.35
CA LEU A 329 -5.98 25.46 -13.50
C LEU A 329 -4.91 26.34 -14.16
N ALA A 330 -4.10 27.03 -13.37
CA ALA A 330 -2.99 27.86 -13.86
C ALA A 330 -1.88 27.02 -14.52
N ALA A 331 -1.54 25.87 -13.93
CA ALA A 331 -0.48 24.98 -14.40
C ALA A 331 -0.87 24.06 -15.57
N SER A 332 -2.17 23.96 -15.88
CA SER A 332 -2.68 23.16 -17.00
C SER A 332 -2.79 23.93 -18.32
N ARG A 333 -2.51 25.24 -18.31
CA ARG A 333 -2.35 26.08 -19.50
C ARG A 333 -1.03 25.80 -20.21
#